data_AF-A0A0U4W5V8-F1
#
_entry.id   AF-A0A0U4W5V8-F1
#
_cell.length_a   1.000
_cell.length_b   1.000
_cell.length_c   1.000
_cell.angle_alpha   90.00
_cell.angle_beta   90.00
_cell.angle_gamma   90.00
#
_symmetry.space_group_name_H-M   'P 1'
#
loop_
_entity.id
_entity.type
_entity.pdbx_description
1 polymer ?
#
loop_
_entity_poly.entity_id
_entity_poly.type
_entity_poly.pdbx_seq_one_letter_code
_entity_poly.pdbx_strand_id
1 'polypeptide(L)'
;MSEPISLLTHNWSFAVFLLGVVGLIAFMLGVSSLLGSKAVGRSKNDPFESGIVPTGGARLRLSAKFYLVAMLFVIFDVEALFLFAWSVSIRESGWAGFVEASIFIAILLAGLVYLWRIGALDWAPASRRERQAKSKQ
;
A
#
# COMPACT_ATOMS: atom_id res chain seq x y z
N MET A 1 29.76 12.47 -26.75
CA MET A 1 28.52 12.74 -27.52
C MET A 1 27.56 11.55 -27.58
N SER A 2 27.96 10.35 -27.14
CA SER A 2 27.11 9.13 -27.05
C SER A 2 26.20 9.09 -25.80
N GLU A 3 26.64 9.65 -24.68
CA GLU A 3 25.88 9.76 -23.42
C GLU A 3 24.44 10.34 -23.59
N PRO A 4 24.22 11.52 -24.21
CA PRO A 4 22.88 12.10 -24.32
C PRO A 4 21.95 11.28 -25.23
N ILE A 5 22.49 10.63 -26.26
CA ILE A 5 21.72 9.77 -27.16
C ILE A 5 21.25 8.53 -26.41
N SER A 6 22.10 7.92 -25.58
CA SER A 6 21.73 6.74 -24.80
C SER A 6 20.63 7.00 -23.77
N LEU A 7 20.67 8.15 -23.08
CA LEU A 7 19.63 8.58 -22.14
C LEU A 7 18.30 8.86 -22.87
N LEU A 8 18.37 9.52 -24.03
CA LEU A 8 17.20 9.78 -24.85
C LEU A 8 16.56 8.48 -25.34
N THR A 9 17.36 7.51 -25.80
CA THR A 9 16.88 6.19 -26.20
C THR A 9 16.25 5.45 -25.02
N HIS A 10 16.88 5.43 -23.84
CA HIS A 10 16.35 4.75 -22.67
C HIS A 10 14.99 5.33 -22.23
N ASN A 11 14.88 6.66 -22.16
CA ASN A 11 13.65 7.35 -21.79
C ASN A 11 12.53 7.09 -22.82
N TRP A 12 12.87 7.08 -24.11
CA TRP A 12 11.92 6.81 -25.18
C TRP A 12 11.45 5.34 -25.17
N SER A 13 12.36 4.39 -24.96
CA SER A 13 12.01 2.97 -24.79
C SER A 13 11.07 2.76 -23.61
N PHE A 14 11.33 3.40 -22.47
CA PHE A 14 10.45 3.35 -21.31
C PHE A 14 9.07 3.96 -21.61
N ALA A 15 9.03 5.13 -22.26
CA ALA A 15 7.78 5.80 -22.62
C ALA A 15 6.93 4.95 -23.59
N VAL A 16 7.56 4.38 -24.62
CA VAL A 16 6.88 3.50 -25.59
C VAL A 16 6.35 2.23 -24.89
N PHE A 17 7.12 1.65 -23.97
CA PHE A 17 6.67 0.51 -23.18
C PHE A 17 5.43 0.86 -22.33
N LEU A 18 5.49 1.99 -21.60
CA LEU A 18 4.38 2.46 -20.78
C LEU A 18 3.11 2.70 -21.62
N LEU A 19 3.26 3.38 -22.76
CA LEU A 19 2.17 3.63 -23.70
C LEU A 19 1.62 2.33 -24.29
N GLY A 20 2.48 1.35 -24.57
CA GLY A 20 2.07 0.02 -25.01
C GLY A 20 1.22 -0.70 -23.97
N VAL A 21 1.63 -0.67 -22.69
CA VAL A 21 0.87 -1.28 -21.58
C VAL A 21 -0.49 -0.59 -21.40
N VAL A 22 -0.51 0.75 -21.32
CA VAL A 22 -1.75 1.51 -21.17
C VAL A 22 -2.67 1.29 -22.39
N GLY A 23 -2.10 1.30 -23.59
CA GLY A 23 -2.81 1.04 -24.84
C GLY A 23 -3.40 -0.36 -24.89
N LEU A 24 -2.68 -1.39 -24.43
CA LEU A 24 -3.18 -2.75 -24.34
C LEU A 24 -4.35 -2.86 -23.34
N ILE A 25 -4.23 -2.27 -22.15
CA ILE A 25 -5.32 -2.24 -21.16
C ILE A 25 -6.56 -1.55 -21.74
N ALA A 26 -6.37 -0.38 -22.36
CA ALA A 26 -7.45 0.37 -23.01
C ALA A 26 -8.08 -0.43 -24.16
N PHE A 27 -7.28 -1.13 -24.96
CA PHE A 27 -7.75 -1.98 -26.04
C PHE A 27 -8.57 -3.16 -25.50
N MET A 28 -8.10 -3.87 -24.48
CA MET A 28 -8.84 -4.99 -23.87
C MET A 28 -10.17 -4.53 -23.27
N LEU A 29 -10.18 -3.41 -22.53
CA LEU A 29 -11.40 -2.82 -21.99
C LEU A 29 -12.34 -2.32 -23.10
N GLY A 30 -11.80 -1.69 -24.14
CA GLY A 30 -12.55 -1.16 -25.28
C GLY A 30 -13.21 -2.26 -26.11
N VAL A 31 -12.46 -3.29 -26.49
CA VAL A 31 -12.97 -4.48 -27.18
C VAL A 31 -14.01 -5.18 -26.31
N SER A 32 -13.73 -5.40 -25.02
CA SER A 32 -14.71 -6.00 -24.10
C SER A 32 -15.99 -5.17 -23.97
N SER A 33 -15.89 -3.83 -23.97
CA SER A 33 -17.06 -2.95 -23.90
C SER A 33 -17.82 -2.85 -25.22
N LEU A 34 -17.17 -3.06 -26.35
CA LEU A 34 -17.79 -3.00 -27.68
C LEU A 34 -18.46 -4.32 -28.05
N LEU A 35 -17.81 -5.45 -27.78
CA LEU A 35 -18.35 -6.79 -28.04
C LEU A 35 -19.28 -7.28 -26.93
N GLY A 36 -19.16 -6.74 -25.70
CA GLY A 36 -19.98 -7.13 -24.56
C GLY A 36 -21.43 -6.66 -24.69
N SER A 37 -22.38 -7.56 -24.44
CA SER A 37 -23.80 -7.20 -24.39
C SER A 37 -24.08 -6.26 -23.22
N LYS A 38 -24.58 -5.06 -23.52
CA LYS A 38 -25.00 -4.09 -22.50
C LYS A 38 -26.35 -4.53 -21.93
N ALA A 39 -26.34 -5.41 -20.93
CA ALA A 39 -27.58 -5.68 -20.19
C ALA A 39 -28.04 -4.40 -19.49
N VAL A 40 -29.29 -3.99 -19.71
CA VAL A 40 -29.93 -2.83 -19.05
C VAL A 40 -31.03 -3.42 -18.16
N GLY A 41 -30.71 -3.59 -16.88
CA GLY A 41 -31.65 -4.09 -15.86
C GLY A 41 -31.86 -3.04 -14.79
N ARG A 42 -33.07 -2.93 -14.24
CA ARG A 42 -33.42 -1.95 -13.21
C ARG A 42 -32.50 -2.02 -11.99
N SER A 43 -32.06 -3.23 -11.61
CA SER A 43 -31.18 -3.48 -10.47
C SER A 43 -29.69 -3.58 -10.81
N LYS A 44 -29.29 -3.37 -12.07
CA LYS A 44 -27.89 -3.57 -12.47
C LYS A 44 -26.93 -2.52 -11.92
N ASN A 45 -27.45 -1.34 -11.61
CA ASN A 45 -26.68 -0.24 -11.02
C ASN A 45 -26.90 -0.12 -9.51
N ASP A 46 -27.67 -1.03 -8.90
CA ASP A 46 -27.91 -1.03 -7.47
C ASP A 46 -26.77 -1.75 -6.74
N PRO A 47 -26.25 -1.22 -5.62
CA PRO A 47 -25.28 -1.91 -4.79
C PRO A 47 -25.78 -3.28 -4.35
N PHE A 48 -24.90 -4.28 -4.41
CA PHE A 48 -25.23 -5.63 -3.98
C PHE A 48 -25.32 -5.70 -2.45
N GLU A 49 -26.52 -5.94 -1.93
CA GLU A 49 -26.78 -6.08 -0.49
C GLU A 49 -27.53 -7.40 -0.21
N SER A 50 -27.14 -8.51 -0.84
CA SER A 50 -27.77 -9.84 -0.67
C SER A 50 -29.30 -9.88 -0.88
N GLY A 51 -29.84 -8.97 -1.70
CA GLY A 51 -31.27 -8.91 -2.05
C GLY A 51 -32.10 -7.92 -1.23
N ILE A 52 -31.51 -7.17 -0.29
CA ILE A 52 -32.19 -6.06 0.38
C ILE A 52 -31.86 -4.73 -0.30
N VAL A 53 -32.76 -3.74 -0.18
CA VAL A 53 -32.45 -2.38 -0.63
C VAL A 53 -31.42 -1.75 0.33
N PRO A 54 -30.36 -1.10 -0.18
CA PRO A 54 -29.40 -0.41 0.67
C PRO A 54 -30.13 0.60 1.56
N THR A 55 -30.04 0.41 2.87
CA THR A 55 -30.71 1.25 3.86
C THR A 55 -29.69 1.78 4.86
N GLY A 56 -29.80 3.06 5.21
CA GLY A 56 -28.85 3.75 6.08
C GLY A 56 -27.94 4.74 5.32
N GLY A 57 -27.10 5.43 6.07
CA GLY A 57 -26.16 6.40 5.50
C GLY A 57 -24.86 5.75 5.03
N ALA A 58 -24.29 6.22 3.92
CA ALA A 58 -23.02 5.77 3.37
C ALA A 58 -21.77 6.13 4.23
N ARG A 59 -21.96 6.62 5.46
CA ARG A 59 -20.86 6.97 6.37
C ARG A 59 -20.58 5.83 7.33
N LEU A 60 -19.64 4.98 6.94
CA LEU A 60 -19.09 3.96 7.84
C LEU A 60 -18.06 4.61 8.77
N ARG A 61 -18.13 4.29 10.08
CA ARG A 61 -17.07 4.65 11.02
C ARG A 61 -15.88 3.73 10.80
N LEU A 62 -14.95 4.14 9.94
CA LEU A 62 -13.68 3.46 9.79
C LEU A 62 -12.91 3.53 11.11
N SER A 63 -12.40 2.39 11.57
CA SER A 63 -11.66 2.35 12.84
C SER A 63 -10.35 3.12 12.73
N ALA A 64 -9.94 3.79 13.82
CA ALA A 64 -8.67 4.52 13.89
C ALA A 64 -7.44 3.63 13.60
N LYS A 65 -7.58 2.30 13.68
CA LYS A 65 -6.52 1.34 13.37
C LYS A 65 -5.99 1.49 11.94
N PHE A 66 -6.84 1.78 10.96
CA PHE A 66 -6.40 2.00 9.57
C PHE A 66 -5.49 3.23 9.44
N TYR A 67 -5.77 4.27 10.22
CA TYR A 67 -4.95 5.48 10.24
C TYR A 67 -3.57 5.20 10.86
N LEU A 68 -3.50 4.47 11.98
CA LEU A 68 -2.23 4.12 12.60
C LEU A 68 -1.32 3.32 11.66
N VAL A 69 -1.89 2.38 10.89
CA VAL A 69 -1.15 1.62 9.87
C VAL A 69 -0.66 2.51 8.75
N ALA A 70 -1.52 3.37 8.21
CA ALA A 70 -1.15 4.28 7.12
C ALA A 70 -0.04 5.25 7.56
N MET A 71 -0.14 5.82 8.75
CA MET A 71 0.87 6.71 9.31
C MET A 71 2.21 5.99 9.52
N LEU A 72 2.18 4.77 10.07
CA LEU A 72 3.39 3.94 10.22
C LEU A 72 4.02 3.61 8.87
N PHE A 73 3.21 3.25 7.87
CA PHE A 73 3.69 2.94 6.53
C PHE A 73 4.44 4.13 5.92
N VAL A 74 3.89 5.34 6.03
CA VAL A 74 4.55 6.55 5.52
C VAL A 74 5.87 6.83 6.23
N ILE A 75 5.93 6.68 7.56
CA ILE A 75 7.17 6.88 8.32
C ILE A 75 8.22 5.85 7.90
N PHE A 76 7.85 4.58 7.86
CA PHE A 76 8.76 3.50 7.49
C PHE A 76 9.23 3.59 6.03
N ASP A 77 8.38 4.05 5.11
CA ASP A 77 8.73 4.28 3.70
C ASP A 77 9.79 5.40 3.56
N VAL A 78 9.64 6.49 4.32
CA VAL A 78 10.65 7.56 4.38
C VAL A 78 11.96 7.06 4.98
N GLU A 79 11.91 6.21 6.01
CA GLU A 79 13.10 5.60 6.60
C GLU A 79 13.81 4.65 5.64
N ALA A 80 13.06 3.88 4.85
CA ALA A 80 13.59 3.03 3.80
C ALA A 80 14.30 3.84 2.70
N LEU A 81 13.79 5.03 2.36
CA LEU A 81 14.46 5.96 1.44
C LEU A 81 15.85 6.37 1.96
N PHE A 82 15.98 6.68 3.25
CA PHE A 82 17.28 7.02 3.85
C PHE A 82 18.25 5.84 3.81
N LEU A 83 17.77 4.63 4.13
CA LEU A 83 18.58 3.42 4.03
C LEU A 83 18.99 3.12 2.59
N PHE A 84 18.14 3.39 1.61
CA PHE A 84 18.48 3.23 0.19
C PHE A 84 19.55 4.23 -0.24
N ALA A 85 19.44 5.50 0.15
CA ALA A 85 20.45 6.52 -0.15
C ALA A 85 21.82 6.17 0.43
N TRP A 86 21.85 5.68 1.68
CA TRP A 86 23.06 5.12 2.27
C TRP A 86 23.54 3.88 1.51
N SER A 87 22.63 2.97 1.14
CA SER A 87 22.95 1.73 0.45
C SER A 87 23.65 1.93 -0.90
N VAL A 88 23.34 3.02 -1.61
CA VAL A 88 23.97 3.37 -2.89
C VAL A 88 25.45 3.80 -2.71
N SER A 89 25.82 4.31 -1.53
CA SER A 89 27.14 4.89 -1.26
C SER A 89 27.88 4.23 -0.08
N ILE A 90 27.64 2.93 0.15
CA ILE A 90 28.25 2.17 1.26
C ILE A 90 29.78 2.21 1.22
N ARG A 91 30.37 2.14 0.02
CA ARG A 91 31.83 2.08 -0.15
C ARG A 91 32.49 3.40 0.22
N GLU A 92 31.85 4.50 -0.11
CA GLU A 92 32.33 5.86 0.14
C GLU A 92 32.12 6.27 1.60
N SER A 93 31.03 5.79 2.21
CA SER A 93 30.68 6.08 3.60
C SER A 93 31.53 5.32 4.64
N GLY A 94 32.11 4.18 4.23
CA GLY A 94 33.01 3.39 5.06
C GLY A 94 32.40 2.93 6.39
N TRP A 95 33.26 2.71 7.40
CA TRP A 95 32.83 2.21 8.72
C TRP A 95 31.96 3.20 9.51
N ALA A 96 32.19 4.50 9.34
CA ALA A 96 31.38 5.52 10.02
C ALA A 96 29.92 5.46 9.56
N GLY A 97 29.68 5.44 8.25
CA GLY A 97 28.32 5.32 7.72
C GLY A 97 27.67 3.97 8.06
N PHE A 98 28.44 2.89 8.17
CA PHE A 98 27.90 1.61 8.65
C PHE A 98 27.39 1.67 10.09
N VAL A 99 28.14 2.33 10.98
CA VAL A 99 27.71 2.52 12.37
C VAL A 99 26.46 3.40 12.44
N GLU A 100 26.43 4.50 11.69
CA GLU A 100 25.25 5.39 11.62
C GLU A 100 24.01 4.65 11.10
N ALA A 101 24.14 3.89 10.01
CA ALA A 101 23.04 3.08 9.46
C ALA A 101 22.58 2.00 10.44
N SER A 102 23.51 1.36 11.16
CA SER A 102 23.19 0.34 12.17
C SER A 102 22.41 0.93 13.34
N ILE A 103 22.82 2.11 13.84
CA ILE A 103 22.10 2.84 14.89
C ILE A 103 20.72 3.26 14.38
N PHE A 104 20.63 3.77 13.15
CA PHE A 104 19.36 4.15 12.54
C PHE A 104 18.39 2.97 12.49
N ILE A 105 18.83 1.82 11.97
CA ILE A 105 18.02 0.58 11.93
C ILE A 105 17.60 0.15 13.34
N ALA A 106 18.48 0.23 14.33
CA ALA A 106 18.16 -0.12 15.70
C ALA A 106 17.03 0.77 16.28
N ILE A 107 17.04 2.07 15.96
CA ILE A 107 15.97 3.00 16.34
C ILE A 107 14.65 2.61 15.66
N LEU A 108 14.67 2.25 14.36
CA LEU A 108 13.46 1.80 13.65
C LEU A 108 12.87 0.54 14.29
N LEU A 109 13.73 -0.44 14.59
CA LEU A 109 13.33 -1.67 15.25
C LEU A 109 12.75 -1.39 16.64
N ALA A 110 13.35 -0.46 17.40
CA ALA A 110 12.80 -0.06 18.70
C ALA A 110 11.40 0.57 18.57
N GLY A 111 11.20 1.45 17.58
CA GLY A 111 9.89 2.03 17.27
C GLY A 111 8.85 0.98 16.88
N LEU A 112 9.23 0.03 16.02
CA LEU A 112 8.36 -1.07 15.62
C LEU A 112 7.99 -1.98 16.80
N VAL A 113 8.97 -2.34 17.63
CA VAL A 113 8.74 -3.15 18.85
C VAL A 113 7.83 -2.42 19.81
N TYR A 114 8.04 -1.12 20.06
CA TYR A 114 7.17 -0.31 20.90
C TYR A 114 5.71 -0.34 20.41
N LEU A 115 5.51 -0.15 19.11
CA LEU A 115 4.18 -0.12 18.52
C LEU A 115 3.49 -1.50 18.56
N TRP A 116 4.26 -2.57 18.36
CA TRP A 116 3.78 -3.94 18.51
C TRP A 116 3.34 -4.21 19.95
N ARG A 117 4.10 -3.73 20.94
CA ARG A 117 3.76 -3.89 22.37
C ARG A 117 2.49 -3.13 22.77
N ILE A 118 2.16 -2.05 22.08
CA ILE A 118 0.92 -1.28 22.29
C ILE A 118 -0.30 -1.95 21.65
N GLY A 119 -0.10 -2.99 20.83
CA GLY A 119 -1.19 -3.64 20.11
C GLY A 119 -1.75 -2.77 18.98
N ALA A 120 -1.01 -1.74 18.55
CA ALA A 120 -1.36 -0.94 17.39
C ALA A 120 -1.24 -1.73 16.07
N LEU A 121 -0.72 -2.96 16.12
CA LEU A 121 -0.75 -3.96 15.04
C LEU A 121 -1.84 -5.05 15.22
N ASP A 122 -2.63 -5.03 16.29
CA ASP A 122 -3.59 -6.10 16.58
C ASP A 122 -4.94 -5.88 15.87
N TRP A 123 -5.17 -6.64 14.79
CA TRP A 123 -6.43 -6.56 14.01
C TRP A 123 -7.57 -7.37 14.64
N ALA A 124 -7.26 -8.28 15.56
CA ALA A 124 -8.29 -9.08 16.21
C ALA A 124 -9.16 -8.20 17.12
N PRO A 125 -10.50 -8.31 17.06
CA PRO A 125 -11.35 -7.68 18.06
C PRO A 125 -11.04 -8.32 19.42
N ALA A 126 -10.69 -7.51 20.41
CA ALA A 126 -10.48 -7.92 21.79
C ALA A 126 -11.81 -8.30 22.49
N SER A 127 -12.70 -9.05 21.83
CA SER A 127 -14.05 -9.35 22.34
C SER A 127 -14.30 -10.82 22.70
N ARG A 128 -13.31 -11.71 22.55
CA ARG A 128 -13.49 -13.14 22.93
C ARG A 128 -12.92 -13.51 24.30
N ARG A 129 -11.79 -12.92 24.72
CA ARG A 129 -11.12 -13.30 25.98
C ARG A 129 -11.86 -12.83 27.24
N GLU A 130 -12.44 -11.62 27.23
CA GLU A 130 -13.22 -11.12 28.38
C GLU A 130 -14.63 -11.73 28.51
N ARG A 131 -15.30 -12.03 27.38
CA ARG A 131 -16.63 -12.67 27.40
C ARG A 131 -16.58 -14.13 27.88
N GLN A 132 -15.50 -14.86 27.57
CA GLN A 132 -15.31 -16.24 28.06
C GLN A 132 -14.96 -16.30 29.56
N ALA A 133 -14.24 -15.30 30.09
CA ALA A 133 -13.93 -15.22 31.52
C ALA A 133 -15.19 -14.93 32.37
N LYS A 134 -16.13 -14.10 31.86
CA LYS A 134 -17.41 -13.82 32.53
C LYS A 134 -18.48 -14.90 32.39
N SER A 135 -18.34 -15.82 31.44
CA SER A 135 -19.29 -16.93 31.23
C SER A 135 -18.97 -18.19 32.05
N LYS A 136 -17.81 -18.23 32.72
CA LYS A 136 -17.37 -19.31 33.61
C LYS A 136 -17.49 -18.98 35.10
N GLN A 137 -17.99 -17.79 35.43
CA GLN A 137 -18.53 -17.42 36.74
C GLN A 137 -20.05 -17.51 36.69
#